data_AF-A0A0T7SC65-F1
#
_entry.id   AF-A0A0T7SC65-F1
#
_cell.length_a   1.000
_cell.length_b   1.000
_cell.length_c   1.000
_cell.angle_alpha   90.00
_cell.angle_beta   90.00
_cell.angle_gamma   90.00
#
_symmetry.space_group_name_H-M   'P 1'
#
loop_
_entity.id
_entity.type
_entity.pdbx_description
1 polymer ?
#
loop_
_entity_poly.entity_id
_entity_poly.type
_entity_poly.pdbx_seq_one_letter_code
_entity_poly.pdbx_strand_id
1 'polypeptide(L)'
;MTIRTNTKKKKKTKDKTGWVISNKKLGKTQSIQINRDNQDREKIPDDLPDNQEKKKSEIVYRLVGGINSVREKEVARKDSDHYGQVFYELDVEERIENDKENIKTIYVFEDVIVTEKVWKAIKNNEWIDKRYVFFCYLKNKNKQRLYRLFNWEEIPKKE
;
A
#
# COMPACT_ATOMS: atom_id res chain seq x y z
N MET A 1 -0.25 -38.42 40.46
CA MET A 1 0.94 -37.99 39.70
C MET A 1 0.63 -36.66 39.03
N THR A 2 1.31 -35.59 39.42
CA THR A 2 1.02 -34.21 38.99
C THR A 2 2.09 -33.77 37.99
N ILE A 3 1.71 -33.52 36.74
CA ILE A 3 2.64 -33.10 35.67
C ILE A 3 2.75 -31.57 35.69
N ARG A 4 3.94 -31.07 36.00
CA ARG A 4 4.32 -29.64 35.95
C ARG A 4 4.65 -29.26 34.50
N THR A 5 3.92 -28.29 33.93
CA THR A 5 4.30 -27.66 32.65
C THR A 5 5.25 -26.49 32.92
N ASN A 6 6.44 -26.56 32.31
CA ASN A 6 7.53 -25.62 32.50
C ASN A 6 7.56 -24.60 31.36
N THR A 7 7.38 -23.32 31.69
CA THR A 7 7.41 -22.16 30.78
C THR A 7 8.82 -21.88 30.24
N LYS A 8 9.03 -21.91 28.92
CA LYS A 8 10.27 -21.43 28.29
C LYS A 8 10.12 -20.01 27.74
N LYS A 9 10.79 -19.06 28.40
CA LYS A 9 11.06 -17.69 27.93
C LYS A 9 12.07 -17.74 26.77
N LYS A 10 11.74 -17.15 25.62
CA LYS A 10 12.74 -16.84 24.56
C LYS A 10 13.44 -15.52 24.89
N LYS A 11 14.75 -15.59 25.09
CA LYS A 11 15.66 -14.46 25.31
C LYS A 11 16.23 -14.06 23.94
N LYS A 12 16.03 -12.82 23.49
CA LYS A 12 16.72 -12.24 22.33
C LYS A 12 17.86 -11.38 22.84
N THR A 13 19.09 -11.84 22.68
CA THR A 13 20.32 -11.04 22.86
C THR A 13 20.64 -10.32 21.56
N LYS A 14 21.22 -9.11 21.69
CA LYS A 14 21.44 -8.17 20.60
C LYS A 14 22.92 -7.80 20.62
N ASP A 15 23.73 -8.50 19.82
CA ASP A 15 25.14 -8.19 19.66
C ASP A 15 25.42 -7.57 18.29
N LYS A 16 26.28 -6.54 18.33
CA LYS A 16 26.69 -5.67 17.23
C LYS A 16 27.72 -6.37 16.36
N THR A 17 27.28 -7.29 15.53
CA THR A 17 27.91 -7.69 14.26
C THR A 17 26.94 -8.68 13.64
N GLY A 18 26.50 -8.43 12.41
CA GLY A 18 25.35 -9.08 11.80
C GLY A 18 25.41 -10.61 11.78
N TRP A 19 24.24 -11.25 11.72
CA TRP A 19 24.11 -12.66 11.42
C TRP A 19 23.06 -12.92 10.34
N VAL A 20 23.61 -13.22 9.16
CA VAL A 20 23.32 -14.35 8.27
C VAL A 20 21.94 -15.00 8.41
N ILE A 21 21.13 -14.82 7.36
CA ILE A 21 19.92 -15.61 7.12
C ILE A 21 20.32 -16.84 6.28
N SER A 22 20.30 -18.02 6.89
CA SER A 22 20.42 -19.29 6.17
C SER A 22 19.05 -19.77 5.71
N ASN A 23 18.79 -19.72 4.40
CA ASN A 23 17.62 -20.35 3.77
C ASN A 23 18.01 -21.73 3.23
N LYS A 24 17.21 -22.76 3.55
CA LYS A 24 17.39 -24.12 3.03
C LYS A 24 16.19 -24.52 2.15
N LYS A 25 16.40 -24.41 0.83
CA LYS A 25 15.70 -25.07 -0.33
C LYS A 25 14.20 -24.73 -0.52
N LEU A 26 13.64 -24.54 -1.72
CA LEU A 26 13.96 -24.88 -3.11
C LEU A 26 13.45 -23.75 -4.05
N GLY A 27 14.11 -23.55 -5.18
CA GLY A 27 13.57 -22.79 -6.33
C GLY A 27 14.50 -21.66 -6.79
N LYS A 28 15.14 -21.84 -7.94
CA LYS A 28 16.19 -20.99 -8.52
C LYS A 28 15.82 -19.49 -8.56
N THR A 29 16.66 -18.64 -7.97
CA THR A 29 16.77 -17.23 -8.33
C THR A 29 18.20 -16.97 -8.78
N GLN A 30 18.39 -16.65 -10.05
CA GLN A 30 19.68 -16.19 -10.56
C GLN A 30 19.98 -14.82 -9.97
N SER A 31 21.12 -14.72 -9.29
CA SER A 31 21.67 -13.46 -8.77
C SER A 31 22.74 -12.99 -9.76
N ILE A 32 22.54 -11.82 -10.35
CA ILE A 32 23.57 -11.15 -11.13
C ILE A 32 24.46 -10.41 -10.13
N GLN A 33 25.72 -10.83 -10.00
CA GLN A 33 26.75 -10.08 -9.29
C GLN A 33 27.36 -9.07 -10.26
N ILE A 34 27.26 -7.78 -9.93
CA ILE A 34 27.97 -6.72 -10.67
C ILE A 34 29.20 -6.38 -9.85
N ASN A 35 30.37 -6.76 -10.38
CA ASN A 35 31.67 -6.45 -9.78
C ASN A 35 31.92 -4.96 -9.77
N ARG A 36 32.46 -4.50 -8.65
CA ARG A 36 32.80 -3.13 -8.34
C ARG A 36 34.32 -3.04 -8.39
N ASP A 37 34.88 -2.70 -9.55
CA ASP A 37 36.27 -2.27 -9.65
C ASP A 37 36.48 -1.34 -10.84
N ASN A 38 37.10 -0.19 -10.52
CA ASN A 38 37.77 0.78 -11.40
C ASN A 38 36.90 1.56 -12.40
N GLN A 39 37.20 2.81 -12.76
CA GLN A 39 38.04 3.90 -12.26
C GLN A 39 37.52 5.03 -13.15
N ASP A 40 37.01 6.11 -12.60
CA ASP A 40 37.18 7.46 -13.14
C ASP A 40 36.50 8.45 -12.21
N ARG A 41 37.34 9.22 -11.51
CA ARG A 41 36.93 10.32 -10.66
C ARG A 41 36.68 11.53 -11.56
N GLU A 42 35.46 11.66 -12.08
CA GLU A 42 34.96 12.99 -12.40
C GLU A 42 34.54 13.66 -11.10
N LYS A 43 35.25 14.73 -10.72
CA LYS A 43 34.89 15.59 -9.59
C LYS A 43 33.56 16.26 -9.92
N ILE A 44 32.49 15.78 -9.30
CA ILE A 44 31.20 16.47 -9.27
C ILE A 44 31.38 17.74 -8.41
N PRO A 45 31.01 18.94 -8.87
CA PRO A 45 31.07 20.16 -8.07
C PRO A 45 30.16 20.06 -6.83
N ASP A 46 30.67 20.49 -5.68
CA ASP A 46 30.05 20.40 -4.33
C ASP A 46 28.79 21.27 -4.12
N ASP A 47 28.22 21.87 -5.17
CA ASP A 47 27.10 22.82 -5.09
C ASP A 47 25.82 22.30 -5.76
N LEU A 48 25.39 21.09 -5.38
CA LEU A 48 24.04 20.61 -5.65
C LEU A 48 23.27 20.50 -4.33
N PRO A 49 22.10 21.16 -4.19
CA PRO A 49 21.33 21.12 -2.96
C PRO A 49 20.90 19.68 -2.65
N ASP A 50 21.38 19.17 -1.52
CA ASP A 50 20.96 17.92 -0.90
C ASP A 50 19.52 18.05 -0.40
N ASN A 51 18.57 17.98 -1.33
CA ASN A 51 17.16 17.80 -0.99
C ASN A 51 16.54 16.69 -1.84
N GLN A 52 17.17 15.53 -1.83
CA GLN A 52 16.49 14.29 -2.16
C GLN A 52 15.93 13.71 -0.85
N GLU A 53 14.78 14.25 -0.43
CA GLU A 53 13.90 13.57 0.50
C GLU A 53 13.77 12.12 0.08
N LYS A 54 14.23 11.20 0.95
CA LYS A 54 14.04 9.77 0.79
C LYS A 54 12.55 9.49 0.64
N LYS A 55 12.06 9.39 -0.61
CA LYS A 55 10.71 8.92 -0.91
C LYS A 55 10.57 7.55 -0.25
N LYS A 56 9.85 7.51 0.88
CA LYS A 56 9.41 6.26 1.49
C LYS A 56 8.65 5.53 0.39
N SER A 57 9.14 4.37 -0.01
CA SER A 57 8.42 3.49 -0.92
C SER A 57 7.10 3.09 -0.24
N GLU A 58 6.02 3.79 -0.56
CA GLU A 58 4.69 3.46 -0.05
C GLU A 58 4.28 2.11 -0.61
N ILE A 59 3.90 1.19 0.28
CA ILE A 59 3.45 -0.15 -0.11
C ILE A 59 2.07 0.00 -0.78
N VAL A 60 1.98 -0.41 -2.04
CA VAL A 60 0.73 -0.46 -2.80
C VAL A 60 0.06 -1.80 -2.58
N TYR A 61 -1.18 -1.78 -2.12
CA TYR A 61 -2.05 -2.94 -1.95
C TYR A 61 -2.90 -3.14 -3.20
N ARG A 62 -3.09 -4.41 -3.59
CA ARG A 62 -3.92 -4.79 -4.72
C ARG A 62 -5.16 -5.52 -4.22
N LEU A 63 -6.33 -4.94 -4.40
CA LEU A 63 -7.62 -5.53 -4.03
C LEU A 63 -8.41 -5.84 -5.31
N VAL A 64 -9.08 -6.97 -5.36
CA VAL A 64 -9.86 -7.40 -6.53
C VAL A 64 -11.31 -7.54 -6.10
N GLY A 65 -12.21 -6.82 -6.76
CA GLY A 65 -13.62 -6.87 -6.39
C GLY A 65 -14.50 -5.86 -7.12
N GLY A 66 -15.69 -5.63 -6.58
CA GLY A 66 -16.64 -4.63 -7.07
C GLY A 66 -16.97 -3.56 -6.02
N ILE A 67 -17.72 -2.55 -6.43
CA ILE A 67 -18.25 -1.50 -5.56
C ILE A 67 -19.73 -1.76 -5.32
N ASN A 68 -20.18 -1.68 -4.07
CA ASN A 68 -21.59 -1.74 -3.69
C ASN A 68 -22.25 -0.38 -3.81
N SER A 69 -21.63 0.63 -3.19
CA SER A 69 -22.16 1.97 -3.11
C SER A 69 -21.05 3.00 -3.04
N VAL A 70 -21.38 4.24 -3.39
CA VAL A 70 -20.50 5.40 -3.32
C VAL A 70 -21.18 6.47 -2.49
N ARG A 71 -20.45 7.07 -1.56
CA ARG A 71 -20.92 8.22 -0.78
C ARG A 71 -19.96 9.38 -0.96
N GLU A 72 -20.47 10.51 -1.42
CA GLU A 72 -19.72 11.76 -1.40
C GLU A 72 -19.68 12.31 0.02
N LYS A 73 -18.49 12.74 0.45
CA LYS A 73 -18.26 13.34 1.77
C LYS A 73 -17.31 14.52 1.64
N GLU A 74 -17.36 15.39 2.63
CA GLU A 74 -16.44 16.51 2.76
C GLU A 74 -15.61 16.34 4.02
N VAL A 75 -14.33 16.72 3.97
CA VAL A 75 -13.46 16.69 5.14
C VAL A 75 -13.92 17.74 6.15
N ALA A 76 -14.66 17.30 7.16
CA ALA A 76 -15.20 18.16 8.21
C ALA A 76 -14.17 18.63 9.26
N ARG A 77 -12.97 18.04 9.27
CA ARG A 77 -11.94 18.32 10.26
C ARG A 77 -11.19 19.61 9.93
N LYS A 78 -11.43 20.65 10.72
CA LYS A 78 -10.80 21.98 10.60
C LYS A 78 -9.27 21.95 10.83
N ASP A 79 -8.77 20.93 11.51
CA ASP A 79 -7.35 20.68 11.78
C ASP A 79 -6.63 19.94 10.65
N SER A 80 -7.30 19.63 9.54
CA SER A 80 -6.73 18.91 8.40
C SER A 80 -6.33 19.89 7.29
N ASP A 81 -5.19 19.66 6.65
CA ASP A 81 -4.74 20.39 5.45
C ASP A 81 -5.69 20.25 4.24
N HIS A 82 -6.67 19.36 4.37
CA HIS A 82 -7.68 19.04 3.37
C HIS A 82 -9.08 19.49 3.81
N TYR A 83 -9.20 20.38 4.81
CA TYR A 83 -10.50 20.86 5.28
C TYR A 83 -11.32 21.45 4.13
N GLY A 84 -12.58 21.02 4.02
CA GLY A 84 -13.46 21.43 2.92
C GLY A 84 -13.26 20.67 1.60
N GLN A 85 -12.28 19.78 1.51
CA GLN A 85 -12.07 18.98 0.31
C GLN A 85 -13.11 17.85 0.23
N VAL A 86 -13.68 17.66 -0.96
CA VAL A 86 -14.58 16.54 -1.27
C VAL A 86 -13.77 15.26 -1.46
N PHE A 87 -14.29 14.16 -0.94
CA PHE A 87 -13.76 12.82 -1.13
C PHE A 87 -14.92 11.82 -1.28
N TYR A 88 -14.65 10.68 -1.93
CA TYR A 88 -15.63 9.61 -2.05
C TYR A 88 -15.28 8.44 -1.13
N GLU A 89 -16.31 7.87 -0.53
CA GLU A 89 -16.24 6.63 0.23
C GLU A 89 -16.87 5.51 -0.62
N LEU A 90 -16.04 4.58 -1.08
CA LEU A 90 -16.47 3.40 -1.80
C LEU A 90 -16.74 2.29 -0.79
N ASP A 91 -17.98 1.85 -0.74
CA ASP A 91 -18.37 0.63 -0.05
C ASP A 91 -18.04 -0.56 -0.94
N VAL A 92 -17.17 -1.43 -0.45
CA VAL A 92 -16.70 -2.63 -1.14
C VAL A 92 -16.95 -3.89 -0.31
N GLU A 93 -17.76 -3.78 0.75
CA GLU A 93 -18.05 -4.89 1.66
C GLU A 93 -18.58 -6.10 0.87
N GLU A 94 -18.13 -7.32 1.20
CA GLU A 94 -18.55 -8.57 0.54
C GLU A 94 -18.19 -8.72 -0.95
N ARG A 95 -17.70 -7.67 -1.63
CA ARG A 95 -17.32 -7.70 -3.04
C ARG A 95 -15.82 -7.83 -3.29
N ILE A 96 -14.98 -7.76 -2.24
CA ILE A 96 -13.54 -8.03 -2.37
C ILE A 96 -13.26 -9.53 -2.22
N GLU A 97 -12.60 -10.10 -3.22
CA GLU A 97 -12.38 -11.54 -3.33
C GLU A 97 -11.08 -12.01 -2.69
N ASN A 98 -10.05 -11.17 -2.76
CA ASN A 98 -8.69 -11.52 -2.32
C ASN A 98 -8.37 -10.97 -0.93
N ASP A 99 -9.39 -10.59 -0.17
CA ASP A 99 -9.21 -9.90 1.10
C ASP A 99 -9.16 -10.86 2.28
N LYS A 100 -8.10 -10.72 3.08
CA LYS A 100 -7.90 -11.45 4.34
C LYS A 100 -8.25 -10.58 5.56
N GLU A 101 -8.49 -9.30 5.37
CA GLU A 101 -8.57 -8.29 6.43
C GLU A 101 -9.98 -7.73 6.65
N ASN A 102 -10.99 -8.19 5.90
CA ASN A 102 -12.38 -7.71 5.93
C ASN A 102 -12.48 -6.18 5.70
N ILE A 103 -11.84 -5.72 4.63
CA ILE A 103 -11.88 -4.36 4.11
C ILE A 103 -13.30 -4.06 3.64
N LYS A 104 -13.93 -3.10 4.31
CA LYS A 104 -15.29 -2.65 3.98
C LYS A 104 -15.31 -1.43 3.09
N THR A 105 -14.25 -0.62 3.16
CA THR A 105 -14.30 0.76 2.65
C THR A 105 -12.98 1.17 2.05
N ILE A 106 -13.07 1.80 0.88
CA ILE A 106 -11.94 2.44 0.20
C ILE A 106 -12.25 3.94 0.08
N TYR A 107 -11.31 4.77 0.48
CA TYR A 107 -11.41 6.23 0.42
C TYR A 107 -10.74 6.75 -0.83
N VAL A 108 -11.39 7.68 -1.51
CA VAL A 108 -10.93 8.24 -2.77
C VAL A 108 -10.82 9.74 -2.62
N PHE A 109 -9.60 10.24 -2.70
CA PHE A 109 -9.30 11.66 -2.63
C PHE A 109 -8.74 12.13 -3.97
N GLU A 110 -9.17 13.31 -4.42
CA GLU A 110 -8.79 13.86 -5.73
C GLU A 110 -7.27 14.05 -5.87
N ASP A 111 -6.58 14.41 -4.79
CA ASP A 111 -5.13 14.61 -4.72
C ASP A 111 -4.31 13.31 -4.72
N VAL A 112 -4.95 12.16 -4.48
CA VAL A 112 -4.25 10.86 -4.38
C VAL A 112 -4.38 10.04 -5.66
N ILE A 113 -5.42 10.29 -6.46
CA ILE A 113 -5.68 9.56 -7.69
C ILE A 113 -4.68 9.96 -8.78
N VAL A 114 -4.11 8.96 -9.46
CA VAL A 114 -3.22 9.22 -10.61
C VAL A 114 -3.98 9.66 -11.85
N THR A 115 -5.13 9.04 -12.10
CA THR A 115 -5.85 9.16 -13.36
C THR A 115 -7.20 9.83 -13.13
N GLU A 116 -7.40 11.01 -13.74
CA GLU A 116 -8.67 11.75 -13.67
C GLU A 116 -9.89 10.89 -14.11
N LYS A 117 -9.65 9.89 -14.97
CA LYS A 117 -10.65 8.89 -15.38
C LYS A 117 -11.33 8.21 -14.20
N VAL A 118 -10.59 7.87 -13.15
CA VAL A 118 -11.16 7.21 -11.95
C VAL A 118 -12.16 8.14 -11.27
N TRP A 119 -11.76 9.40 -11.07
CA TRP A 119 -12.60 10.42 -10.44
C TRP A 119 -13.88 10.68 -11.25
N LYS A 120 -13.74 10.85 -12.56
CA LYS A 120 -14.87 11.03 -13.49
C LYS A 120 -15.79 9.82 -13.50
N ALA A 121 -15.24 8.62 -13.54
CA ALA A 121 -16.04 7.39 -13.53
C ALA A 121 -16.85 7.23 -12.23
N ILE A 122 -16.31 7.66 -11.09
CA ILE A 122 -17.05 7.72 -9.82
C ILE A 122 -18.21 8.70 -9.92
N LYS A 123 -17.95 9.94 -10.36
CA LYS A 123 -18.97 10.99 -10.52
C LYS A 123 -20.08 10.63 -11.50
N ASN A 124 -19.72 9.98 -12.61
CA ASN A 124 -20.66 9.60 -13.67
C ASN A 124 -21.39 8.28 -13.39
N ASN A 125 -21.14 7.63 -12.25
CA ASN A 125 -21.67 6.31 -11.92
C ASN A 125 -21.28 5.20 -12.92
N GLU A 126 -20.16 5.36 -13.63
CA GLU A 126 -19.62 4.38 -14.58
C GLU A 126 -18.96 3.17 -13.90
N TRP A 127 -19.17 3.04 -12.58
CA TRP A 127 -18.61 2.01 -11.72
C TRP A 127 -19.53 0.81 -11.47
N ILE A 128 -20.83 0.97 -11.75
CA ILE A 128 -21.89 0.01 -11.43
C ILE A 128 -21.68 -1.32 -12.19
N ASP A 129 -21.94 -2.44 -11.50
CA ASP A 129 -21.89 -3.82 -12.01
C ASP A 129 -20.60 -4.28 -12.71
N LYS A 130 -19.54 -3.53 -12.44
CA LYS A 130 -18.18 -3.79 -12.92
C LYS A 130 -17.31 -4.34 -11.81
N ARG A 131 -16.22 -4.96 -12.27
CA ARG A 131 -15.21 -5.57 -11.43
C ARG A 131 -13.89 -4.87 -11.68
N TYR A 132 -13.12 -4.67 -10.62
CA TYR A 132 -11.92 -3.86 -10.63
C TYR A 132 -10.77 -4.53 -9.90
N VAL A 133 -9.57 -4.18 -10.33
CA VAL A 133 -8.36 -4.21 -9.52
C VAL A 133 -8.18 -2.82 -8.91
N PHE A 134 -8.36 -2.69 -7.60
CA PHE A 134 -8.05 -1.47 -6.87
C PHE A 134 -6.59 -1.49 -6.44
N PHE A 135 -5.89 -0.39 -6.69
CA PHE A 135 -4.55 -0.13 -6.19
C PHE A 135 -4.66 0.91 -5.08
N CYS A 136 -4.32 0.51 -3.85
CA CYS A 136 -4.56 1.33 -2.66
C CYS A 136 -3.28 1.54 -1.84
N TYR A 137 -3.10 2.74 -1.30
CA TYR A 137 -2.17 2.98 -0.21
C TYR A 137 -2.83 2.70 1.13
N LEU A 138 -2.11 2.04 2.03
CA LEU A 138 -2.55 1.86 3.40
C LEU A 138 -2.04 3.02 4.27
N LYS A 139 -2.95 3.87 4.74
CA LYS A 139 -2.65 4.90 5.74
C LYS A 139 -3.12 4.45 7.11
N ASN A 140 -2.18 4.28 8.03
CA ASN A 140 -2.48 3.99 9.43
C ASN A 140 -2.68 5.31 10.19
N LYS A 141 -3.91 5.62 10.59
CA LYS A 141 -4.22 6.79 11.43
C LYS A 141 -4.96 6.33 12.68
N ASN A 142 -4.45 6.67 13.87
CA ASN A 142 -5.12 6.36 15.15
C ASN A 142 -5.56 4.89 15.31
N LYS A 143 -4.71 3.94 14.91
CA LYS A 143 -4.99 2.48 14.90
C LYS A 143 -6.08 2.03 13.90
N GLN A 144 -6.62 2.93 13.08
CA GLN A 144 -7.46 2.59 11.95
C GLN A 144 -6.63 2.47 10.67
N ARG A 145 -6.92 1.41 9.92
CA ARG A 145 -6.38 1.15 8.60
C ARG A 145 -7.27 1.82 7.58
N LEU A 146 -6.75 2.83 6.88
CA LEU A 146 -7.49 3.54 5.84
C LEU A 146 -6.87 3.18 4.49
N TYR A 147 -7.67 2.56 3.63
CA TYR A 147 -7.28 2.27 2.25
C TYR A 147 -7.60 3.49 1.39
N ARG A 148 -6.58 4.15 0.87
CA ARG A 148 -6.72 5.27 -0.06
C ARG A 148 -6.50 4.78 -1.47
N LEU A 149 -7.49 4.98 -2.35
CA LEU A 149 -7.39 4.59 -3.74
C LEU A 149 -6.39 5.49 -4.47
N PHE A 150 -5.42 4.84 -5.11
CA PHE A 150 -4.42 5.47 -5.98
C PHE A 150 -4.82 5.32 -7.44
N ASN A 151 -5.29 4.13 -7.83
CA ASN A 151 -5.77 3.84 -9.17
C ASN A 151 -6.72 2.63 -9.16
N TRP A 152 -7.47 2.42 -10.24
CA TRP A 152 -8.14 1.15 -10.50
C TRP A 152 -7.98 0.70 -11.94
N GLU A 153 -8.22 -0.58 -12.20
CA GLU A 153 -8.31 -1.14 -13.56
C GLU A 153 -9.54 -2.03 -13.65
N GLU A 154 -10.34 -1.87 -14.71
CA GLU A 154 -11.52 -2.69 -14.95
C GLU A 154 -11.10 -4.10 -15.40
N ILE A 155 -11.70 -5.13 -14.79
CA ILE A 155 -11.50 -6.53 -15.16
C ILE A 155 -12.69 -6.95 -16.03
N PRO A 156 -12.45 -7.29 -17.32
CA PRO A 156 -13.52 -7.81 -18.17
C PRO A 156 -14.07 -9.10 -17.56
N LYS A 157 -15.41 -9.24 -17.56
CA LYS A 157 -16.04 -10.52 -17.20
C LYS A 157 -15.54 -11.56 -18.20
N LYS A 158 -15.02 -12.69 -17.70
CA LYS A 158 -14.77 -13.84 -18.57
C LYS A 158 -16.13 -14.33 -19.05
N GLU A 159 -16.36 -14.22 -20.36
CA GLU A 159 -17.44 -14.92 -21.06
C GLU A 159 -17.26 -16.44 -20.94
#